data_AF-A0A355U7V3-F1
#
_entry.id   AF-A0A355U7V3-F1
#
_cell.length_a   1.000
_cell.length_b   1.000
_cell.length_c   1.000
_cell.angle_alpha   90.00
_cell.angle_beta   90.00
_cell.angle_gamma   90.00
#
_symmetry.space_group_name_H-M   'P 1'
#
loop_
_entity.id
_entity.type
_entity.pdbx_description
1 polymer ?
#
loop_
_entity_poly.entity_id
_entity_poly.type
_entity_poly.pdbx_seq_one_letter_code
_entity_poly.pdbx_strand_id
1 'polypeptide(L)'
;MKQLQNRLADEGVTIEFTKAFEDHMVTTGYDPAYGARPIKRLMQRELVNQLAKAILSGTVHKDSVIEVDAVGGQIVLNNKK
;
A
#
# COMPACT_ATOMS: atom_id res chain seq x y z
N MET A 1 2.72 2.78 8.81
CA MET A 1 1.57 2.18 8.13
C MET A 1 0.26 2.63 8.76
N LYS A 2 0.10 2.53 10.09
CA LYS A 2 -1.08 3.02 10.84
C LYS A 2 -1.61 4.41 10.47
N GLN A 3 -0.76 5.43 10.29
CA GLN A 3 -1.23 6.77 9.91
C GLN A 3 -1.90 6.82 8.53
N LEU A 4 -1.43 6.02 7.57
CA LEU A 4 -2.03 5.95 6.24
C LEU A 4 -3.35 5.18 6.28
N GLN A 5 -3.38 4.06 7.01
CA GLN A 5 -4.59 3.30 7.27
C GLN A 5 -5.68 4.16 7.89
N ASN A 6 -5.35 4.94 8.93
CA ASN A 6 -6.33 5.81 9.60
C ASN A 6 -6.89 6.86 8.63
N ARG A 7 -6.03 7.52 7.84
CA ARG A 7 -6.50 8.50 6.84
C ARG A 7 -7.42 7.89 5.80
N LEU A 8 -7.09 6.71 5.30
CA LEU A 8 -7.91 6.02 4.32
C LEU A 8 -9.22 5.54 4.94
N ALA A 9 -9.19 5.08 6.19
CA ALA A 9 -10.39 4.69 6.93
C ALA A 9 -11.32 5.90 7.15
N ASP A 10 -10.78 7.09 7.44
CA ASP A 10 -11.55 8.34 7.53
C ASP A 10 -12.24 8.69 6.19
N GLU A 11 -11.65 8.30 5.06
CA GLU A 11 -12.21 8.44 3.71
C GLU A 11 -13.15 7.28 3.31
N GLY A 12 -13.44 6.36 4.22
CA GLY A 12 -14.30 5.19 4.00
C GLY A 12 -13.62 4.06 3.24
N VAL A 13 -12.29 4.03 3.19
CA VAL A 13 -11.49 2.99 2.53
C VAL A 13 -10.76 2.16 3.58
N THR A 14 -11.14 0.89 3.71
CA THR A 14 -10.45 -0.03 4.64
C THR A 14 -9.32 -0.73 3.91
N ILE A 15 -8.10 -0.66 4.42
CA ILE A 15 -6.94 -1.35 3.83
C ILE A 15 -6.20 -2.24 4.83
N GLU A 16 -5.75 -3.39 4.38
CA GLU A 16 -4.92 -4.33 5.11
C GLU A 16 -3.60 -4.59 4.37
N PHE A 17 -2.49 -4.67 5.10
CA PHE A 17 -1.19 -4.98 4.52
C PHE A 17 -0.86 -6.44 4.79
N THR A 18 -0.46 -7.17 3.76
CA THR A 18 0.09 -8.51 3.96
C THR A 18 1.48 -8.44 4.56
N LYS A 19 1.91 -9.54 5.18
CA LYS A 19 3.28 -9.66 5.68
C LYS A 19 4.31 -9.55 4.55
N ALA A 20 4.01 -10.07 3.37
CA ALA A 20 4.89 -9.97 2.20
C ALA A 20 5.09 -8.51 1.77
N PHE A 21 4.04 -7.69 1.84
CA PHE A 21 4.16 -6.25 1.60
C PHE A 21 5.01 -5.54 2.66
N GLU A 22 4.84 -5.89 3.95
CA GLU A 22 5.68 -5.33 5.01
C GLU A 22 7.15 -5.72 4.84
N ASP A 23 7.43 -6.99 4.55
CA ASP A 23 8.78 -7.50 4.30
C ASP A 23 9.39 -6.81 3.08
N HIS A 24 8.62 -6.66 1.98
CA HIS A 24 9.04 -5.92 0.80
C HIS A 24 9.36 -4.45 1.12
N MET A 25 8.52 -3.78 1.92
CA MET A 25 8.80 -2.42 2.36
C MET A 25 10.09 -2.29 3.17
N VAL A 26 10.41 -3.30 3.98
CA VAL A 26 11.66 -3.33 4.76
C VAL A 26 12.85 -3.57 3.83
N THR A 27 12.79 -4.57 2.95
CA THR A 27 13.88 -4.90 2.02
C THR A 27 14.18 -3.76 1.05
N THR A 28 13.15 -3.17 0.44
CA THR A 28 13.31 -2.08 -0.55
C THR A 28 13.54 -0.74 0.13
N GLY A 29 13.02 -0.55 1.35
CA GLY A 29 13.23 0.66 2.15
C GLY A 29 14.64 0.77 2.73
N TYR A 30 15.41 -0.31 2.81
CA TYR A 30 16.74 -0.36 3.41
C TYR A 30 17.85 -0.34 2.36
N ASP A 31 17.87 0.68 1.50
CA ASP A 31 19.07 0.96 0.70
C ASP A 31 20.06 1.79 1.54
N PRO A 32 21.27 1.26 1.85
CA PRO A 32 22.28 1.97 2.64
C PRO A 32 22.69 3.33 2.04
N ALA A 33 22.52 3.51 0.72
CA ALA A 33 22.87 4.75 0.03
C ALA A 33 21.85 5.89 0.26
N TYR A 34 20.59 5.57 0.61
CA TYR A 34 19.50 6.56 0.72
C TYR A 34 18.90 6.67 2.12
N GLY A 35 19.17 5.70 3.01
CA GLY A 35 18.56 5.61 4.33
C GLY A 35 17.06 5.28 4.28
N ALA A 36 16.50 4.80 5.39
CA ALA A 36 15.13 4.24 5.40
C ALA A 36 13.98 5.27 5.26
N ARG A 37 14.26 6.58 5.25
CA ARG A 37 13.24 7.64 5.29
C ARG A 37 12.76 8.10 3.91
N PRO A 38 13.64 8.35 2.91
CA PRO A 38 13.20 8.84 1.60
C PRO A 38 12.41 7.80 0.81
N ILE A 39 12.84 6.53 0.82
CA ILE A 39 12.22 5.45 0.03
C ILE A 39 10.84 5.06 0.59
N LYS A 40 10.70 5.00 1.91
CA LYS A 40 9.42 4.71 2.56
C LYS A 40 8.31 5.69 2.14
N ARG A 41 8.64 6.98 2.03
CA ARG A 41 7.68 8.01 1.59
C ARG A 41 7.37 7.90 0.10
N LEU A 42 8.35 7.54 -0.73
CA LEU A 42 8.15 7.29 -2.15
C LEU A 42 7.18 6.11 -2.35
N MET A 43 7.42 4.98 -1.68
CA MET A 43 6.54 3.81 -1.75
C MET A 43 5.13 4.10 -1.23
N GLN A 44 4.99 4.88 -0.16
CA GLN A 44 3.66 5.29 0.32
C GLN A 44 2.91 6.15 -0.69
N ARG A 45 3.59 7.09 -1.36
CA ARG A 45 2.98 7.88 -2.44
C ARG A 45 2.56 6.99 -3.60
N GLU A 46 3.41 6.04 -3.98
CA GLU A 46 3.11 5.09 -5.05
C GLU A 46 1.90 4.23 -4.72
N LEU A 47 1.83 3.69 -3.51
CA LEU A 47 0.68 2.94 -3.01
C LEU A 47 -0.61 3.76 -3.07
N VAL A 48 -0.60 5.01 -2.60
CA VAL A 48 -1.77 5.90 -2.64
C VAL A 48 -2.20 6.17 -4.08
N ASN A 49 -1.25 6.40 -4.98
CA ASN A 49 -1.55 6.59 -6.41
C ASN A 49 -2.16 5.34 -7.03
N GLN A 50 -1.66 4.15 -6.72
CA GLN A 50 -2.20 2.89 -7.21
C GLN A 50 -3.60 2.62 -6.65
N LEU A 51 -3.83 2.85 -5.35
CA LEU A 51 -5.15 2.76 -4.73
C LEU A 51 -6.15 3.70 -5.42
N ALA A 52 -5.78 4.96 -5.63
CA ALA A 52 -6.63 5.93 -6.32
C ALA A 52 -7.00 5.46 -7.73
N LYS A 53 -6.03 4.98 -8.52
CA LYS A 53 -6.26 4.44 -9.86
C LYS A 53 -7.15 3.19 -9.82
N ALA A 54 -6.88 2.26 -8.91
CA ALA A 54 -7.61 1.01 -8.78
C ALA A 54 -9.07 1.25 -8.40
N ILE A 55 -9.33 2.18 -7.48
CA ILE A 55 -10.67 2.63 -7.11
C ILE A 55 -11.38 3.29 -8.30
N LEU A 56 -10.71 4.22 -8.99
CA LEU A 56 -11.29 4.92 -10.15
C LEU A 56 -11.59 3.97 -11.32
N SER A 57 -10.78 2.93 -11.51
CA SER A 57 -10.98 1.90 -12.52
C SER A 57 -12.05 0.86 -12.16
N GLY A 58 -12.51 0.84 -10.91
CA GLY A 58 -13.42 -0.19 -10.40
C GLY A 58 -12.75 -1.55 -10.14
N THR A 59 -11.41 -1.61 -10.12
CA THR A 59 -10.66 -2.85 -9.80
C THR A 59 -10.80 -3.21 -8.33
N VAL A 60 -10.84 -2.20 -7.46
CA VAL A 60 -11.06 -2.35 -6.01
C VAL A 60 -12.19 -1.46 -5.55
N HIS A 61 -12.94 -1.89 -4.53
CA HIS A 61 -14.11 -1.17 -4.04
C HIS A 61 -13.86 -0.67 -2.62
N LYS A 62 -14.22 0.60 -2.38
CA LYS A 62 -14.11 1.25 -1.06
C LYS A 62 -14.93 0.53 0.01
N ASP A 63 -16.05 -0.05 -0.41
CA ASP A 63 -16.99 -0.79 0.44
C ASP A 63 -16.44 -2.16 0.89
N SER A 64 -15.27 -2.56 0.39
CA SER A 64 -14.58 -3.79 0.75
C SER A 64 -13.22 -3.51 1.37
N VAL A 65 -12.70 -4.49 2.11
CA VAL A 65 -11.34 -4.40 2.64
C VAL A 65 -10.37 -4.62 1.47
N ILE A 66 -9.55 -3.62 1.18
CA ILE A 66 -8.52 -3.70 0.14
C ILE A 66 -7.25 -4.28 0.77
N GLU A 67 -6.90 -5.48 0.34
CA GLU A 67 -5.64 -6.12 0.68
C GLU A 67 -4.53 -5.59 -0.22
N VAL A 68 -3.45 -5.12 0.41
CA VAL A 68 -2.25 -4.62 -0.21
C VAL A 68 -1.15 -5.67 -0.02
N ASP A 69 -0.73 -6.26 -1.14
CA ASP A 69 0.28 -7.32 -1.18
C ASP A 69 1.52 -6.90 -1.98
N ALA A 70 2.60 -7.65 -1.85
CA ALA A 70 3.79 -7.50 -2.68
C ALA A 70 4.22 -8.85 -3.25
N VAL A 71 4.17 -8.97 -4.58
CA VAL A 71 4.55 -10.18 -5.31
C VAL A 71 5.64 -9.84 -6.32
N GLY A 72 6.79 -10.53 -6.24
CA GLY A 72 7.91 -10.31 -7.18
C GLY A 72 8.49 -8.89 -7.16
N GLY A 73 8.33 -8.16 -6.04
CA GLY A 73 8.77 -6.77 -5.92
C GLY A 73 7.80 -5.73 -6.50
N GLN A 74 6.57 -6.14 -6.83
CA GLN A 74 5.50 -5.25 -7.29
C GLN A 74 4.36 -5.22 -6.28
N ILE A 75 3.77 -4.04 -6.09
CA ILE A 75 2.60 -3.85 -5.24
C ILE A 75 1.37 -4.37 -5.98
N VAL A 76 0.57 -5.19 -5.30
CA VAL A 76 -0.68 -5.76 -5.83
C VAL A 76 -1.82 -5.37 -4.90
N LEU A 77 -2.97 -5.01 -5.48
CA LEU A 77 -4.17 -4.59 -4.76
C LEU A 77 -5.31 -5.56 -5.07
N ASN A 78 -5.91 -6.13 -4.03
CA ASN A 78 -7.02 -7.07 -4.15
C ASN A 78 -8.16 -6.68 -3.21
N ASN A 79 -9.41 -6.94 -3.58
CA ASN A 79 -10.51 -6.88 -2.63
C ASN A 79 -10.54 -8.20 -1.84
N LYS A 80 -10.48 -8.11 -0.52
CA LYS A 80 -10.71 -9.24 0.37
C LYS A 80 -12.19 -9.63 0.26
N LYS A 81 -12.45 -10.90 -0.02
CA LYS A 81 -13.80 -11.48 -0.06
C LYS A 81 -14.39 -11.66 1.33
#